data_AF-A0A368ZW44-F1
#
_entry.id   AF-A0A368ZW44-F1
#
_cell.length_a   1.000
_cell.length_b   1.000
_cell.length_c   1.000
_cell.angle_alpha   90.00
_cell.angle_beta   90.00
_cell.angle_gamma   90.00
#
_symmetry.space_group_name_H-M   'P 1'
#
loop_
_entity.id
_entity.type
_entity.pdbx_description
1 polymer ?
#
loop_
_entity_poly.entity_id
_entity_poly.type
_entity_poly.pdbx_seq_one_letter_code
_entity_poly.pdbx_strand_id
1 'polypeptide(L)'
;MEYSIPPLGKLFISLLLFLCFLSLALSIMALLQGDLVAILPVAVNSAVIFGYFRRTTWLSTAIKFYSAMLILSGSMMWLSYFIGGELPEQSVDIIRRSVIALLGLFFISYVNTFVKHLNLGADEK
;
A
#
# COMPACT_ATOMS: atom_id res chain seq x y z
N MET A 1 -10.23 -20.65 -21.69
CA MET A 1 -10.36 -20.95 -20.26
C MET A 1 -10.56 -19.64 -19.53
N GLU A 2 -11.82 -19.29 -19.25
CA GLU A 2 -12.15 -18.12 -18.43
C GLU A 2 -11.62 -18.34 -17.03
N TYR A 3 -10.56 -17.60 -16.66
CA TYR A 3 -10.15 -17.49 -15.28
C TYR A 3 -11.18 -16.61 -14.55
N SER A 4 -12.29 -17.22 -14.15
CA SER A 4 -13.23 -16.65 -13.20
C SER A 4 -12.49 -16.36 -11.91
N ILE A 5 -12.22 -15.07 -11.67
CA ILE A 5 -11.62 -14.62 -10.42
C ILE A 5 -12.61 -15.02 -9.31
N PRO A 6 -12.18 -15.79 -8.29
CA PRO A 6 -13.07 -16.18 -7.21
C PRO A 6 -13.71 -14.93 -6.57
N PRO A 7 -14.96 -14.98 -6.08
CA PRO A 7 -15.67 -13.83 -5.52
C PRO A 7 -14.89 -13.10 -4.41
N LEU A 8 -14.00 -13.83 -3.72
CA LEU A 8 -13.01 -13.31 -2.79
C LEU A 8 -12.10 -12.23 -3.40
N GLY A 9 -11.67 -12.37 -4.65
CA GLY A 9 -10.78 -11.42 -5.31
C GLY A 9 -11.41 -10.03 -5.52
N LYS A 10 -12.71 -9.98 -5.84
CA LYS A 10 -13.43 -8.69 -5.98
C LYS A 10 -13.62 -8.01 -4.62
N LEU A 11 -14.06 -8.76 -3.60
CA LEU A 11 -14.19 -8.25 -2.23
C LEU A 11 -12.85 -7.73 -1.70
N PHE A 12 -11.78 -8.44 -2.00
CA PHE A 12 -10.43 -8.09 -1.59
C PHE A 12 -9.91 -6.80 -2.24
N ILE A 13 -10.18 -6.62 -3.54
CA ILE A 13 -9.82 -5.39 -4.26
C ILE A 13 -10.62 -4.19 -3.73
N SER A 14 -11.91 -4.37 -3.45
CA SER A 14 -12.74 -3.35 -2.80
C SER A 14 -12.23 -3.00 -1.40
N LEU A 15 -11.81 -4.01 -0.62
CA LEU A 15 -11.21 -3.80 0.71
C LEU A 15 -9.88 -3.04 0.60
N LEU A 16 -9.02 -3.38 -0.36
CA LEU A 16 -7.75 -2.71 -0.59
C LEU A 16 -7.94 -1.24 -0.96
N LEU A 17 -8.90 -0.95 -1.85
CA LEU A 17 -9.29 0.41 -2.22
C LEU A 17 -9.83 1.18 -1.02
N PHE A 18 -10.73 0.56 -0.24
CA PHE A 18 -11.26 1.16 0.99
C PHE A 18 -10.16 1.52 1.97
N LEU A 19 -9.20 0.61 2.20
CA LEU A 19 -8.03 0.86 3.05
C LEU A 19 -7.14 1.97 2.48
N CYS A 20 -6.95 2.04 1.16
CA CYS A 20 -6.24 3.14 0.51
C CYS A 20 -6.94 4.49 0.73
N PHE A 21 -8.26 4.57 0.57
CA PHE A 21 -9.04 5.80 0.83
C PHE A 21 -8.98 6.22 2.30
N LEU A 22 -9.10 5.25 3.23
CA LEU A 22 -8.97 5.50 4.66
C LEU A 22 -7.56 6.00 5.01
N SER A 23 -6.53 5.36 4.47
CA SER A 23 -5.12 5.77 4.63
C SER A 23 -4.86 7.16 4.04
N LEU A 24 -5.44 7.48 2.89
CA LEU A 24 -5.38 8.81 2.29
C LEU A 24 -6.00 9.86 3.20
N ALA A 25 -7.21 9.61 3.73
CA ALA A 25 -7.89 10.53 4.63
C ALA A 25 -7.08 10.81 5.90
N LEU A 26 -6.52 9.76 6.50
CA LEU A 26 -5.63 9.89 7.66
C LEU A 26 -4.35 10.68 7.33
N SER A 27 -3.77 10.44 6.16
CA SER A 27 -2.55 11.15 5.72
C SER A 27 -2.84 12.62 5.39
N ILE A 28 -4.01 12.95 4.84
CA ILE A 28 -4.45 14.33 4.64
C ILE A 28 -4.65 15.02 5.99
N MET A 29 -5.29 14.36 6.97
CA MET A 29 -5.42 14.92 8.32
C MET A 29 -4.06 15.18 8.97
N ALA A 30 -3.11 14.26 8.84
CA ALA A 30 -1.73 14.45 9.33
C ALA A 30 -1.03 15.63 8.63
N LEU A 31 -1.22 15.77 7.30
CA LEU A 31 -0.68 16.90 6.54
C LEU A 31 -1.26 18.24 7.01
N LEU A 32 -2.57 18.29 7.27
CA LEU A 32 -3.25 19.48 7.81
C LEU A 32 -2.77 19.85 9.22
N GLN A 33 -2.29 18.87 9.99
CA GLN A 33 -1.67 19.07 11.30
C GLN A 33 -0.20 19.51 11.22
N GLY A 34 0.36 19.67 10.01
CA GLY A 34 1.74 20.12 9.79
C GLY A 34 2.78 19.01 9.66
N ASP A 35 2.36 17.73 9.62
CA ASP A 35 3.27 16.62 9.39
C ASP A 35 3.64 16.51 7.91
N LEU A 36 4.80 17.07 7.54
CA LEU A 36 5.34 17.02 6.18
C LEU A 36 5.68 15.58 5.74
N VAL A 37 5.87 14.65 6.67
CA VAL A 37 6.11 13.24 6.35
C VAL A 37 4.87 12.61 5.69
N ALA A 38 3.68 13.17 5.94
CA ALA A 38 2.43 12.70 5.36
C ALA A 38 2.28 13.01 3.86
N ILE A 39 3.12 13.87 3.27
CA ILE A 39 3.09 14.18 1.82
C ILE A 39 3.31 12.90 1.00
N LEU A 40 4.25 12.06 1.41
CA LEU A 40 4.61 10.84 0.69
C LEU A 40 3.45 9.83 0.62
N PRO A 41 2.80 9.42 1.72
CA PRO A 41 1.64 8.54 1.66
C PRO A 41 0.43 9.19 0.97
N VAL A 42 0.26 10.52 1.04
CA VAL A 42 -0.78 11.21 0.25
C VAL A 42 -0.52 11.06 -1.25
N ALA A 43 0.68 11.37 -1.73
CA ALA A 43 1.05 11.32 -3.14
C ALA A 43 0.90 9.90 -3.72
N VAL A 44 1.30 8.89 -2.96
CA VAL A 44 1.17 7.49 -3.39
C VAL A 44 -0.29 7.06 -3.41
N ASN A 45 -1.03 7.23 -2.31
CA ASN A 45 -2.42 6.79 -2.26
C ASN A 45 -3.27 7.47 -3.36
N SER A 46 -3.00 8.75 -3.64
CA SER A 46 -3.65 9.47 -4.74
C SER A 46 -3.21 8.95 -6.12
N ALA A 47 -1.94 8.58 -6.32
CA ALA A 47 -1.48 7.92 -7.55
C ALA A 47 -2.14 6.53 -7.75
N VAL A 48 -2.35 5.77 -6.67
CA VAL A 48 -3.03 4.47 -6.70
C VAL A 48 -4.50 4.62 -7.09
N ILE A 49 -5.21 5.56 -6.47
CA ILE A 49 -6.62 5.86 -6.80
C ILE A 49 -6.73 6.37 -8.24
N PHE A 50 -5.87 7.30 -8.64
CA PHE A 50 -5.87 7.86 -10.00
C PHE A 50 -5.58 6.78 -11.05
N GLY A 51 -4.58 5.93 -10.81
CA GLY A 51 -4.23 4.85 -11.71
C GLY A 51 -5.31 3.76 -11.79
N TYR A 52 -6.06 3.52 -10.71
CA TYR A 52 -7.25 2.67 -10.72
C TYR A 52 -8.32 3.21 -11.69
N PHE A 53 -8.67 4.49 -11.61
CA PHE A 53 -9.63 5.11 -12.53
C PHE A 53 -9.15 5.18 -13.98
N ARG A 54 -7.86 5.44 -14.20
CA ARG A 54 -7.26 5.54 -15.54
C ARG A 54 -6.84 4.20 -16.15
N ARG A 55 -6.96 3.08 -15.42
CA ARG A 55 -6.53 1.72 -15.85
C ARG A 55 -5.12 1.71 -16.46
N THR A 56 -4.19 2.42 -15.83
CA THR A 56 -2.84 2.62 -16.38
C THR A 56 -1.88 1.51 -15.96
N THR A 57 -1.05 1.04 -16.90
CA THR A 57 -0.05 -0.02 -16.68
C THR A 57 1.05 0.36 -15.69
N TRP A 58 1.33 1.67 -15.56
CA TRP A 58 2.32 2.26 -14.65
C TRP A 58 1.96 2.10 -13.17
N LEU A 59 0.69 1.79 -12.88
CA LEU A 59 0.18 1.57 -11.53
C LEU A 59 0.88 0.41 -10.81
N SER A 60 1.23 -0.65 -11.56
CA SER A 60 1.99 -1.79 -11.04
C SER A 60 3.32 -1.33 -10.44
N THR A 61 4.03 -0.46 -11.17
CA THR A 61 5.33 0.08 -10.77
C THR A 61 5.20 0.99 -9.55
N ALA A 62 4.18 1.85 -9.52
CA ALA A 62 3.93 2.75 -8.39
C ALA A 62 3.61 1.98 -7.09
N ILE A 63 2.74 0.97 -7.16
CA ILE A 63 2.38 0.13 -6.01
C ILE A 63 3.60 -0.67 -5.54
N LYS A 64 4.38 -1.26 -6.46
CA LYS A 64 5.61 -1.99 -6.11
C LYS A 64 6.63 -1.09 -5.43
N PHE A 65 6.85 0.11 -5.97
CA PHE A 65 7.79 1.08 -5.39
C PHE A 65 7.36 1.50 -3.98
N TYR A 66 6.08 1.79 -3.79
CA TYR A 66 5.56 2.12 -2.46
C TYR A 66 5.64 0.95 -1.48
N SER A 67 5.27 -0.24 -1.93
CA SER A 67 5.38 -1.47 -1.12
C SER A 67 6.81 -1.69 -0.67
N ALA A 68 7.78 -1.48 -1.57
CA ALA A 68 9.19 -1.54 -1.24
C ALA A 68 9.57 -0.50 -0.17
N MET A 69 9.09 0.74 -0.27
CA MET A 69 9.33 1.76 0.76
C MET A 69 8.74 1.39 2.12
N LEU A 70 7.52 0.82 2.16
CA LEU A 70 6.90 0.36 3.42
C LEU A 70 7.69 -0.78 4.06
N ILE A 71 8.14 -1.75 3.24
CA ILE A 71 8.99 -2.85 3.69
C ILE A 71 10.30 -2.30 4.24
N LEU A 72 10.95 -1.38 3.52
CA LEU A 72 12.23 -0.78 3.89
C LEU A 72 12.10 0.03 5.19
N SER A 73 11.02 0.81 5.34
CA SER A 73 10.71 1.56 6.55
C SER A 73 10.50 0.67 7.78
N GLY A 74 9.80 -0.46 7.61
CA GLY A 74 9.56 -1.39 8.70
C GLY A 74 10.79 -2.22 9.04
N SER A 75 11.54 -2.67 8.03
CA SER A 75 12.77 -3.45 8.20
C SER A 75 13.93 -2.62 8.75
N MET A 76 14.00 -1.31 8.48
CA MET A 76 15.00 -0.42 9.10
C MET A 76 14.89 -0.36 10.63
N MET A 77 13.68 -0.47 11.20
CA MET A 77 13.50 -0.54 12.66
C MET A 77 14.10 -1.83 13.22
N TRP A 78 13.81 -2.97 12.57
CA TRP A 78 14.38 -4.26 12.96
C TRP A 78 15.89 -4.31 12.76
N LEU A 79 16.39 -3.73 11.67
CA LEU A 79 17.82 -3.60 11.41
C LEU A 79 18.51 -2.77 12.50
N SER A 80 17.91 -1.63 12.88
CA SER A 80 18.40 -0.79 13.99
C SER A 80 18.47 -1.58 15.29
N TYR A 81 17.46 -2.39 15.60
CA TYR A 81 17.46 -3.26 16.77
C TYR A 81 18.59 -4.30 16.74
N PHE A 82 18.79 -4.99 15.62
CA PHE A 82 19.86 -6.00 15.48
C PHE A 82 21.28 -5.42 15.55
N ILE A 83 21.47 -4.14 15.20
CA ILE A 83 22.77 -3.44 15.27
C ILE A 83 23.03 -2.88 16.69
N GLY A 84 22.11 -3.08 17.64
CA GLY A 84 22.25 -2.65 19.03
C GLY A 84 21.54 -1.33 19.36
N GLY A 85 20.67 -0.84 18.47
CA GLY A 85 19.78 0.28 18.75
C GLY A 85 18.65 -0.11 19.70
N GLU A 86 18.20 0.84 20.51
CA GLU A 86 17.08 0.64 21.42
C GLU A 86 15.76 0.47 20.65
N LEU A 87 14.90 -0.42 21.14
CA LEU A 87 13.54 -0.48 20.63
C LEU A 87 12.80 0.79 21.06
N PRO A 88 11.83 1.26 20.26
CA PRO A 88 10.90 2.29 20.71
C PRO A 88 10.29 1.87 22.05
N GLU A 89 10.34 2.76 23.06
CA GLU A 89 9.77 2.50 24.39
C GLU A 89 8.27 2.16 24.33
N GLN A 90 7.59 2.65 23.28
CA GLN A 90 6.19 2.37 23.04
C GLN A 90 6.00 1.11 22.18
N SER A 91 5.47 0.05 22.79
CA SER A 91 5.08 -1.18 22.09
C SER A 91 4.13 -0.92 20.90
N VAL A 92 3.35 0.16 20.96
CA VAL A 92 2.45 0.59 19.89
C VAL A 92 3.22 0.94 18.60
N ASP A 93 4.40 1.55 18.71
CA ASP A 93 5.21 1.92 17.55
C ASP A 93 5.87 0.70 16.88
N ILE A 94 6.26 -0.30 17.69
CA ILE A 94 6.79 -1.58 17.20
C ILE A 94 5.71 -2.33 16.42
N ILE A 95 4.51 -2.42 16.98
CA ILE A 95 3.36 -3.07 16.33
C ILE A 95 3.01 -2.30 15.05
N ARG A 96 2.89 -0.97 15.11
CA ARG A 96 2.57 -0.13 13.95
C ARG A 96 3.57 -0.34 12.81
N ARG A 97 4.87 -0.27 13.08
CA ARG A 97 5.93 -0.44 12.06
C ARG A 97 5.98 -1.86 11.49
N SER A 98 5.69 -2.87 12.31
CA SER A 98 5.60 -4.26 11.86
C SER A 98 4.37 -4.50 10.98
N VAL A 99 3.23 -3.94 11.34
CA VAL A 99 2.00 -3.98 10.53
C VAL A 99 2.20 -3.26 9.20
N ILE A 100 2.90 -2.12 9.19
CA ILE A 100 3.27 -1.40 7.96
C ILE A 100 4.16 -2.25 7.04
N ALA A 101 5.16 -2.95 7.60
CA ALA A 101 6.02 -3.85 6.82
C ALA A 101 5.22 -5.00 6.20
N LEU A 102 4.33 -5.61 6.99
CA LEU A 102 3.44 -6.68 6.53
C LEU A 102 2.47 -6.20 5.45
N LEU A 103 1.90 -5.00 5.60
CA LEU A 103 1.09 -4.35 4.57
C LEU A 103 1.89 -4.16 3.28
N GLY A 104 3.15 -3.71 3.35
CA GLY A 104 4.03 -3.61 2.18
C GLY A 104 4.26 -4.95 1.48
N LEU A 105 4.57 -6.02 2.24
CA LEU A 105 4.69 -7.39 1.69
C LEU A 105 3.38 -7.89 1.08
N PHE A 106 2.26 -7.49 1.65
CA PHE A 106 0.95 -7.84 1.15
C PHE A 106 0.66 -7.15 -0.18
N PHE A 107 0.85 -5.83 -0.26
CA PHE A 107 0.67 -5.07 -1.49
C PHE A 107 1.56 -5.61 -2.62
N ILE A 108 2.83 -5.93 -2.36
CA ILE A 108 3.72 -6.45 -3.41
C ILE A 108 3.31 -7.84 -3.91
N SER A 109 2.78 -8.70 -3.03
CA SER A 109 2.34 -10.04 -3.38
C SER A 109 1.07 -10.02 -4.25
N TYR A 110 0.18 -9.05 -4.01
CA TYR A 110 -1.12 -8.96 -4.68
C TYR A 110 -1.18 -7.92 -5.80
N VAL A 111 -0.15 -7.10 -6.00
CA VAL A 111 -0.11 -6.08 -7.07
C VAL A 111 -0.34 -6.67 -8.46
N ASN A 112 0.23 -7.84 -8.75
CA ASN A 112 0.08 -8.47 -10.06
C ASN A 112 -1.36 -8.96 -10.28
N THR A 113 -2.03 -9.44 -9.22
CA THR A 113 -3.45 -9.83 -9.26
C THR A 113 -4.34 -8.60 -9.43
N PHE A 114 -4.03 -7.52 -8.74
CA PHE A 114 -4.74 -6.23 -8.84
C PHE A 114 -4.63 -5.63 -10.25
N VAL A 115 -3.42 -5.62 -10.83
CA VAL A 115 -3.18 -5.13 -12.20
C VAL A 115 -3.85 -6.02 -13.24
N LYS A 116 -3.82 -7.35 -13.05
CA LYS A 116 -4.59 -8.28 -13.91
C LYS A 116 -6.08 -7.99 -13.84
N HIS A 117 -6.64 -7.69 -12.66
CA HIS A 117 -8.04 -7.32 -12.53
C HIS A 117 -8.39 -6.02 -13.28
N LEU A 118 -7.49 -5.04 -13.26
CA LEU A 118 -7.66 -3.80 -14.02
C LEU A 118 -7.62 -4.02 -15.54
N ASN A 119 -6.79 -4.96 -16.01
CA ASN A 119 -6.66 -5.28 -17.44
C ASN A 119 -7.74 -6.25 -17.95
N LEU A 120 -8.29 -7.13 -17.11
CA LEU A 120 -9.41 -8.02 -17.47
C LEU A 120 -10.72 -7.28 -17.76
N GLY A 121 -10.80 -5.99 -17.42
CA GLY A 121 -11.91 -5.12 -17.83
C GLY A 121 -11.62 -4.23 -19.05
N ALA A 122 -10.39 -4.27 -19.61
CA ALA A 122 -9.96 -3.38 -20.69
C ALA A 122 -10.16 -3.95 -22.11
N ASP A 123 -10.41 -5.26 -22.24
CA ASP A 123 -10.65 -5.96 -23.53
C ASP A 123 -12.15 -6.09 -23.90
N GLU A 124 -13.07 -5.43 -23.19
CA GLU A 124 -14.48 -5.34 -23.59
C GLU A 124 -14.82 -3.93 -24.12
N LYS A 125 -14.21 -3.54 -25.25
CA LYS A 125 -14.76 -2.50 -26.14
C LYS A 125 -14.44 -2.79 -27.60
#